data_AF-A0AAV1CKZ3-F1
#
_entry.id   AF-A0AAV1CKZ3-F1
#
_cell.length_a   1.000
_cell.length_b   1.000
_cell.length_c   1.000
_cell.angle_alpha   90.00
_cell.angle_beta   90.00
_cell.angle_gamma   90.00
#
_symmetry.space_group_name_H-M   'P 1'
#
loop_
_entity.id
_entity.type
_entity.pdbx_description
1 polymer ?
#
loop_
_entity_poly.entity_id
_entity_poly.type
_entity_poly.pdbx_seq_one_letter_code
_entity_poly.pdbx_strand_id
1 'polypeptide(L)'
;MNKSVRILVNHNELTLEGIKQFYVNPDKEDWKLETLCNLYETLAITQSVIFVNTQRKVVCFTDKLRGQDHTVSATHGDMDHNTRVIIMSEFRSGSSRLLITTKLLARGIDVQ
;
A
#
# COMPACT_ATOMS: atom_id res chain seq x y z
N MET A 1 -7.20 6.11 -44.08
CA MET A 1 -6.07 6.11 -43.12
C MET A 1 -6.47 6.97 -41.93
N ASN A 2 -6.86 6.36 -40.81
CA ASN A 2 -7.23 7.11 -39.59
C ASN A 2 -5.96 7.65 -38.93
N LYS A 3 -5.82 8.98 -38.85
CA LYS A 3 -4.79 9.63 -38.03
C LYS A 3 -5.13 9.41 -36.55
N SER A 4 -4.20 8.83 -35.78
CA SER A 4 -4.39 8.66 -34.35
C SER A 4 -4.36 10.01 -33.63
N VAL A 5 -5.36 10.24 -32.80
CA VAL A 5 -5.38 11.37 -31.86
C VAL A 5 -4.48 11.00 -30.69
N ARG A 6 -3.51 11.85 -30.37
CA ARG A 6 -2.63 11.67 -29.19
C ARG A 6 -3.12 12.59 -28.09
N ILE A 7 -3.55 12.00 -26.97
CA ILE A 7 -3.83 12.73 -25.74
C ILE A 7 -2.56 12.63 -24.89
N LEU A 8 -1.90 13.77 -24.68
CA LEU A 8 -0.66 13.87 -23.92
C LEU A 8 -0.96 14.62 -22.63
N VAL A 9 -0.50 14.07 -21.50
CA VAL A 9 -0.57 14.73 -20.20
C VAL A 9 0.83 15.29 -19.88
N ASN A 10 0.87 16.56 -19.48
CA ASN A 10 2.12 17.24 -19.15
C ASN A 10 2.70 16.67 -17.85
N HIS A 11 3.97 16.26 -17.85
CA HIS A 11 4.60 15.58 -16.70
C HIS A 11 4.78 16.47 -15.46
N ASN A 12 4.63 17.79 -15.59
CA ASN A 12 4.91 18.74 -14.50
C ASN A 12 3.74 18.92 -13.52
N GLU A 13 2.55 18.39 -13.81
CA GLU A 13 1.37 18.42 -12.93
C GLU A 13 1.09 17.06 -12.27
N LEU A 14 2.14 16.25 -12.03
CA LEU A 14 1.96 14.89 -11.49
C LEU A 14 1.66 14.85 -9.99
N THR A 15 1.91 15.93 -9.25
CA THR A 15 1.51 16.01 -7.83
C THR A 15 0.04 16.35 -7.76
N LEU A 16 -0.79 15.34 -7.51
CA LEU A 16 -2.21 15.51 -7.20
C LEU A 16 -2.34 16.50 -6.03
N GLU A 17 -2.97 17.67 -6.25
CA GLU A 17 -3.10 18.74 -5.26
C GLU A 17 -3.76 18.28 -3.94
N GLY A 18 -4.50 17.16 -3.96
CA GLY A 18 -5.12 16.56 -2.78
C GLY A 18 -4.21 15.66 -1.92
N ILE A 19 -2.98 15.35 -2.35
CA ILE A 19 -2.09 14.42 -1.64
C ILE A 19 -0.96 15.17 -0.96
N LYS A 20 -1.01 15.24 0.37
CA LYS A 20 0.10 15.72 1.19
C LYS A 20 1.16 14.63 1.28
N GLN A 21 2.39 14.98 0.93
CA GLN A 21 3.52 14.06 0.92
C GLN A 21 4.48 14.40 2.05
N PHE A 22 4.84 13.40 2.83
CA PHE A 22 5.78 13.51 3.95
C PHE A 22 6.85 12.45 3.82
N TYR A 23 8.00 12.71 4.44
CA TYR A 23 9.12 11.78 4.49
C TYR A 23 9.68 11.72 5.91
N VAL A 24 10.02 10.50 6.34
CA VAL A 24 10.65 10.23 7.63
C VAL A 24 11.92 9.43 7.35
N ASN A 25 13.05 9.88 7.90
CA ASN A 25 14.34 9.20 7.79
C ASN A 25 14.75 8.56 9.11
N PRO A 26 14.47 7.26 9.33
CA PRO A 26 14.96 6.57 10.51
C PRO A 26 16.44 6.19 10.34
N ASP A 27 17.22 6.32 11.42
CA ASP A 27 18.65 5.99 11.41
C ASP A 27 18.94 4.50 11.16
N LYS A 28 18.00 3.62 11.53
CA LYS A 28 18.10 2.17 11.34
C LYS A 28 16.89 1.64 10.58
N GLU A 29 17.11 0.62 9.76
CA GLU A 29 16.02 -0.03 9.02
C GLU A 29 14.98 -0.67 9.95
N ASP A 30 15.43 -1.28 11.06
CA ASP A 30 14.54 -1.93 12.01
C ASP A 30 13.57 -0.95 12.69
N TRP A 31 13.97 0.32 12.82
CA TRP A 31 13.15 1.38 13.40
C TRP A 31 12.02 1.84 12.47
N LYS A 32 12.05 1.48 11.18
CA LYS A 32 10.94 1.82 10.25
C LYS A 32 9.62 1.24 10.71
N LEU A 33 9.63 0.02 11.24
CA LEU A 33 8.41 -0.65 11.66
C LEU A 33 7.87 -0.04 12.95
N GLU A 34 8.72 0.24 13.93
CA GLU A 34 8.34 0.91 15.17
C GLU A 34 7.80 2.33 14.90
N THR A 35 8.49 3.08 14.03
CA THR A 35 8.03 4.41 13.59
C THR A 35 6.66 4.33 12.92
N LEU A 36 6.43 3.31 12.09
CA LEU A 36 5.15 3.08 11.44
C LEU A 36 4.03 2.80 12.48
N CYS A 37 4.29 1.94 13.48
CA CYS A 37 3.34 1.66 14.54
C CYS A 37 3.00 2.93 15.35
N ASN A 38 4.01 3.73 15.73
CA ASN A 38 3.80 5.00 16.43
C ASN A 38 2.94 5.99 15.61
N LEU A 39 3.12 6.01 14.29
CA LEU A 39 2.27 6.81 13.39
C LEU A 39 0.81 6.33 13.41
N TYR A 40 0.58 5.01 13.44
CA TYR A 40 -0.78 4.45 13.54
C TYR A 40 -1.45 4.70 14.88
N GLU A 41 -0.69 4.76 15.98
CA GLU A 41 -1.24 5.10 17.29
C GLU A 41 -1.66 6.57 17.39
N THR A 42 -0.89 7.45 16.73
CA THR A 42 -1.12 8.91 16.78
C THR A 42 -2.19 9.35 15.78
N LEU A 43 -2.31 8.67 14.65
CA LEU A 43 -3.20 9.04 13.56
C LEU A 43 -4.43 8.13 13.55
N ALA A 44 -5.63 8.73 13.56
CA ALA A 44 -6.88 8.00 13.35
C ALA A 44 -7.05 7.61 11.87
N ILE A 45 -6.22 6.67 11.39
CA ILE A 45 -6.24 6.19 10.01
C ILE A 45 -7.34 5.14 9.86
N THR A 46 -8.25 5.36 8.92
CA THR A 46 -9.35 4.41 8.64
C THR A 46 -8.86 3.20 7.86
N GLN A 47 -8.16 3.44 6.76
CA GLN A 47 -7.55 2.45 5.87
C GLN A 47 -6.22 2.97 5.35
N SER A 48 -5.28 2.06 5.09
CA SER A 48 -3.98 2.44 4.53
C SER A 48 -3.31 1.30 3.78
N VAL A 49 -2.47 1.71 2.82
CA VAL A 49 -1.72 0.80 1.96
C VAL A 49 -0.23 1.02 2.20
N ILE A 50 0.49 -0.05 2.51
CA ILE A 50 1.93 -0.05 2.77
C ILE A 50 2.64 -0.77 1.62
N PHE A 51 3.50 -0.05 0.92
CA PHE A 51 4.30 -0.62 -0.15
C PHE A 51 5.68 -1.03 0.34
N VAL A 52 6.07 -2.27 0.07
CA VAL A 52 7.40 -2.80 0.38
C VAL A 52 8.05 -3.39 -0.87
N ASN A 53 9.38 -3.38 -0.91
CA ASN A 53 10.11 -3.79 -2.10
C ASN A 53 10.22 -5.31 -2.28
N THR A 54 10.24 -6.08 -1.19
CA THR A 54 10.49 -7.53 -1.23
C THR A 54 9.35 -8.32 -0.61
N GLN A 55 9.05 -9.49 -1.17
CA GLN A 55 8.00 -10.37 -0.65
C GLN A 55 8.31 -10.86 0.77
N ARG A 56 9.59 -11.14 1.06
CA ARG A 56 10.03 -11.49 2.43
C ARG A 56 9.67 -10.42 3.45
N LYS A 57 9.81 -9.13 3.08
CA LYS A 57 9.41 -8.02 3.95
C LYS A 57 7.90 -7.92 4.10
N VAL A 58 7.11 -8.22 3.06
CA VAL A 58 5.63 -8.30 3.17
C VAL A 58 5.24 -9.26 4.28
N VAL A 59 5.76 -10.49 4.24
CA VAL A 59 5.42 -11.53 5.23
C VAL A 59 5.85 -11.10 6.64
N CYS A 60 7.11 -10.67 6.79
CA CYS A 60 7.63 -10.24 8.09
C CYS A 60 6.84 -9.06 8.70
N PHE A 61 6.45 -8.07 7.89
CA PHE A 61 5.64 -6.94 8.37
C PHE A 61 4.23 -7.39 8.74
N THR A 62 3.64 -8.28 7.94
CA THR A 62 2.30 -8.83 8.20
C THR A 62 2.27 -9.59 9.52
N ASP A 63 3.25 -10.46 9.77
CA ASP A 63 3.32 -11.24 11.00
C ASP A 63 3.50 -10.36 12.24
N LYS A 64 4.37 -9.35 12.15
CA LYS A 64 4.60 -8.40 13.25
C LYS A 64 3.36 -7.58 13.58
N LEU A 65 2.68 -7.04 12.57
CA LEU A 65 1.48 -6.21 12.78
C LEU A 65 0.29 -7.05 13.24
N ARG A 66 0.16 -8.30 12.78
CA ARG A 66 -0.84 -9.25 13.31
C ARG A 66 -0.56 -9.61 14.77
N GLY A 67 0.71 -9.71 15.16
CA GLY A 67 1.11 -9.89 16.56
C GLY A 67 0.78 -8.71 17.47
N GLN A 68 0.45 -7.54 16.89
CA GLN A 68 -0.01 -6.34 17.60
C GLN A 68 -1.53 -6.12 17.46
N ASP A 69 -2.29 -7.19 17.16
CA ASP A 69 -3.75 -7.18 17.01
C ASP A 69 -4.29 -6.25 15.89
N HIS A 70 -3.46 -5.89 14.92
CA HIS A 70 -3.91 -5.15 13.75
C HIS A 70 -4.51 -6.06 12.68
N THR A 71 -5.63 -5.64 12.06
CA THR A 71 -6.23 -6.34 10.92
C THR A 71 -5.48 -6.04 9.62
N VAL A 72 -4.63 -6.98 9.23
CA VAL A 72 -3.73 -6.85 8.06
C VAL A 72 -4.02 -7.91 7.00
N SER A 73 -4.27 -7.41 5.79
CA SER A 73 -4.23 -8.21 4.56
C SER A 73 -2.94 -7.93 3.79
N ALA A 74 -2.42 -8.96 3.13
CA ALA A 74 -1.15 -8.87 2.42
C ALA A 74 -1.26 -9.51 1.04
N THR A 75 -0.73 -8.85 0.02
CA THR A 75 -0.75 -9.37 -1.35
C THR A 75 0.61 -9.21 -2.04
N HIS A 76 1.10 -10.28 -2.64
CA HIS A 76 2.38 -10.31 -3.35
C HIS A 76 2.25 -11.01 -4.71
N GLY A 77 3.28 -10.83 -5.55
CA GLY A 77 3.27 -11.22 -6.97
C GLY A 77 3.19 -12.73 -7.26
N ASP A 78 3.42 -13.57 -6.26
CA ASP A 78 3.38 -15.04 -6.41
C ASP A 78 2.02 -15.65 -5.99
N MET A 79 1.08 -14.85 -5.47
CA MET A 79 -0.24 -15.34 -5.09
C MET A 79 -1.14 -15.51 -6.31
N ASP A 80 -2.01 -16.53 -6.31
CA ASP A 80 -3.03 -16.69 -7.34
C ASP A 80 -3.95 -15.48 -7.48
N HIS A 81 -4.37 -15.19 -8.72
CA HIS A 81 -5.23 -14.05 -9.01
C HIS A 81 -6.52 -14.07 -8.17
N ASN A 82 -7.14 -15.24 -8.00
CA ASN A 82 -8.36 -15.38 -7.22
C ASN A 82 -8.17 -14.97 -5.75
N THR A 83 -7.05 -15.38 -5.15
CA THR A 83 -6.69 -15.00 -3.78
C THR A 83 -6.47 -13.49 -3.65
N ARG A 84 -5.85 -12.86 -4.65
CA ARG A 84 -5.68 -11.39 -4.66
C ARG A 84 -7.01 -10.66 -4.71
N VAL A 85 -7.96 -11.13 -5.52
CA VAL A 85 -9.31 -10.54 -5.61
C VAL A 85 -10.03 -10.62 -4.28
N ILE A 86 -9.94 -11.75 -3.58
CA ILE A 86 -10.54 -11.93 -2.25
C ILE A 86 -9.93 -10.94 -1.24
N ILE A 87 -8.59 -10.88 -1.17
CA ILE A 87 -7.86 -9.96 -0.28
C ILE A 87 -8.24 -8.49 -0.58
N MET A 88 -8.36 -8.14 -1.86
CA MET A 88 -8.73 -6.80 -2.27
C MET A 88 -10.18 -6.47 -1.90
N SER A 89 -11.08 -7.46 -2.00
CA SER A 89 -12.47 -7.35 -1.58
C SER A 89 -12.57 -7.11 -0.07
N GLU A 90 -11.83 -7.87 0.74
CA GLU A 90 -11.76 -7.70 2.20
C GLU A 90 -11.21 -6.33 2.61
N PHE A 91 -10.20 -5.85 1.88
CA PHE A 91 -9.65 -4.52 2.12
C PHE A 91 -10.67 -3.43 1.77
N ARG A 92 -11.33 -3.53 0.61
CA ARG A 92 -12.37 -2.57 0.17
C ARG A 92 -13.60 -2.57 1.08
N SER A 93 -13.99 -3.73 1.62
CA SER A 93 -15.11 -3.81 2.58
C SER A 93 -14.78 -3.25 3.96
N GLY A 94 -13.51 -2.91 4.23
CA GLY A 94 -13.05 -2.44 5.54
C GLY A 94 -12.86 -3.55 6.57
N SER A 95 -12.94 -4.83 6.16
CA SER A 95 -12.64 -5.97 7.04
C SER A 95 -11.19 -5.95 7.48
N SER A 96 -10.30 -5.52 6.59
CA SER A 96 -8.90 -5.23 6.90
C SER A 96 -8.63 -3.74 6.76
N ARG A 97 -7.98 -3.16 7.78
CA ARG A 97 -7.61 -1.73 7.77
C ARG A 97 -6.27 -1.48 7.10
N LEU A 98 -5.44 -2.52 6.98
CA LEU A 98 -4.10 -2.46 6.42
C LEU A 98 -3.96 -3.39 5.23
N LEU A 99 -3.46 -2.86 4.11
CA LEU A 99 -3.03 -3.64 2.96
C LEU A 99 -1.52 -3.51 2.76
N ILE A 100 -0.78 -4.61 2.87
CA ILE A 100 0.66 -4.63 2.61
C ILE A 100 0.91 -5.27 1.24
N THR A 101 1.62 -4.58 0.36
CA THR A 101 1.86 -5.09 -0.98
C THR A 101 3.20 -4.68 -1.58
N THR A 102 3.58 -5.32 -2.69
CA THR A 102 4.76 -4.94 -3.46
C THR A 102 4.43 -3.94 -4.56
N LYS A 103 5.41 -3.11 -4.92
CA LYS A 103 5.27 -2.02 -5.93
C LYS A 103 4.72 -2.51 -7.28
N LEU A 104 4.91 -3.78 -7.62
CA LEU A 104 4.40 -4.38 -8.86
C LEU A 104 2.87 -4.37 -8.92
N LEU A 105 2.20 -4.50 -7.77
CA LEU A 105 0.74 -4.52 -7.68
C LEU A 105 0.12 -3.12 -7.56
N ALA A 106 0.93 -2.07 -7.37
CA ALA A 106 0.45 -0.69 -7.23
C ALA A 106 -0.21 -0.14 -8.51
N ARG A 107 0.13 -0.67 -9.69
CA ARG A 107 -0.49 -0.26 -10.95
C ARG A 107 -1.85 -0.94 -11.12
N GLY A 108 -2.93 -0.20 -10.88
CA GLY A 108 -4.30 -0.70 -11.02
C GLY A 108 -5.00 -1.04 -9.70
N ILE A 109 -4.39 -0.74 -8.55
CA ILE A 109 -5.11 -0.69 -7.28
C ILE A 109 -6.02 0.55 -7.31
N ASP A 110 -7.29 0.31 -7.63
CA ASP A 110 -8.36 1.29 -7.49
C ASP A 110 -9.07 1.03 -6.16
N VAL A 111 -8.94 1.95 -5.21
CA VAL A 111 -9.61 1.89 -3.91
C VAL A 111 -10.43 3.16 -3.83
N GLN A 112 -11.70 3.05 -4.18
CA GLN A 112 -12.66 4.15 -4.16
C GLN A 112 -13.57 4.03 -2.94
#